data_AF-Q1Q4D9-F1
#
_entry.id   AF-Q1Q4D9-F1
#
_cell.length_a   1.000
_cell.length_b   1.000
_cell.length_c   1.000
_cell.angle_alpha   90.00
_cell.angle_beta   90.00
_cell.angle_gamma   90.00
#
_symmetry.space_group_name_H-M   'P 1'
#
loop_
_entity.id
_entity.type
_entity.pdbx_description
1 polymer ?
#
loop_
_entity_poly.entity_id
_entity_poly.type
_entity_poly.pdbx_seq_one_letter_code
_entity_poly.pdbx_strand_id
1 'polypeptide(L)'
;MSTFRYKLLTSSSNIVEGEKEAENKTSLISDLRKSGHIILNIHQINKGKKFELFFKRVSKKAVLPFTQELATLLEGGIPIDKSLSILLSGQGKNAMKSVIEDLLNGIKSGKSFTEALKNHEKLFSSIYISMVRAGEEGGVLPQVLKRLGDFQEKLQKTKGEIISAMIYPLLLSSTGLLSIGALIVYVIPKFSQIFEGMGISLPFSTMVLMGMSQYGIKYGWIFIAMIMALFFIYKRAMKDNTTAAKIDQKKLKLPLMGNLLWKMQISRFARTMGTLLENGVPLLKSLDIVKDVLSNKHLSEILVGVKTNVKEGAGITVSLAERGFLPEIAIHLLKVGEETGKLDRMLLKVADNFDADVEGRMKRLVTMVEPVLILLMGAVIGVIVISMLTAILSVNDMKF
;
A
#
# COMPACT_ATOMS: atom_id res chain seq x y z
N MET A 1 -4.80 -37.11 -24.79
CA MET A 1 -6.22 -37.52 -24.79
C MET A 1 -7.07 -36.30 -24.44
N SER A 2 -8.20 -36.11 -25.12
CA SER A 2 -9.12 -34.99 -24.85
C SER A 2 -10.41 -35.52 -24.24
N THR A 3 -10.95 -34.83 -23.23
CA THR A 3 -12.26 -35.16 -22.68
C THR A 3 -13.34 -34.58 -23.58
N PHE A 4 -14.33 -35.38 -23.95
CA PHE A 4 -15.48 -34.94 -24.74
C PHE A 4 -16.75 -35.13 -23.92
N ARG A 5 -17.63 -34.13 -23.95
CA ARG A 5 -19.00 -34.30 -23.47
C ARG A 5 -19.88 -34.63 -24.64
N TYR A 6 -20.66 -35.69 -24.48
CA TYR A 6 -21.59 -36.15 -25.50
C TYR A 6 -23.00 -36.19 -24.95
N LYS A 7 -23.95 -35.96 -25.85
CA LYS A 7 -25.37 -36.18 -25.64
C LYS A 7 -25.80 -37.21 -26.67
N LEU A 8 -26.27 -38.36 -26.20
CA LEU A 8 -26.68 -39.46 -27.05
C LEU A 8 -28.10 -39.92 -26.71
N LEU A 9 -28.77 -40.47 -27.71
CA LEU A 9 -30.03 -41.17 -27.55
C LEU A 9 -29.72 -42.67 -27.48
N THR A 10 -30.10 -43.28 -26.37
CA THR A 10 -29.99 -44.73 -26.16
C THR A 10 -31.06 -45.46 -26.98
N SER A 11 -30.85 -46.76 -27.25
CA SER A 11 -31.84 -47.59 -27.97
C SER A 11 -33.18 -47.72 -27.24
N SER A 12 -33.21 -47.37 -25.95
CA SER A 12 -34.40 -47.22 -25.10
C SER A 12 -35.07 -45.83 -25.18
N SER A 13 -34.74 -45.01 -26.20
CA SER A 13 -35.29 -43.66 -26.42
C SER A 13 -35.03 -42.64 -25.30
N ASN A 14 -34.08 -42.91 -24.40
CA ASN A 14 -33.68 -41.99 -23.35
C ASN A 14 -32.44 -41.19 -23.78
N ILE A 15 -32.46 -39.88 -23.52
CA ILE A 15 -31.35 -39.00 -23.77
C ILE A 15 -30.40 -39.06 -22.57
N VAL A 16 -29.14 -39.46 -22.82
CA VAL A 16 -28.10 -39.56 -21.79
C VAL A 16 -26.97 -38.60 -22.14
N GLU A 17 -26.56 -37.82 -21.14
CA GLU A 17 -25.39 -36.94 -21.20
C GLU A 17 -24.25 -37.56 -20.39
N GLY A 18 -23.04 -37.58 -20.97
CA GLY A 18 -21.86 -38.16 -20.33
C GLY A 18 -20.56 -37.54 -20.80
N GLU A 19 -19.48 -37.87 -20.10
CA GLU A 19 -18.11 -37.44 -20.45
C GLU A 19 -17.23 -38.67 -20.66
N LYS A 20 -16.51 -38.71 -21.77
CA LYS A 20 -15.55 -39.79 -22.07
C LYS A 20 -14.29 -39.22 -22.68
N GLU A 21 -13.14 -39.77 -22.29
CA GLU A 21 -11.85 -39.42 -22.86
C GLU A 21 -11.61 -40.20 -24.15
N ALA A 22 -11.18 -39.51 -25.20
CA ALA A 22 -10.84 -40.10 -26.48
C ALA A 22 -9.65 -39.37 -27.12
N GLU A 23 -8.98 -40.02 -28.06
CA GLU A 23 -7.84 -39.43 -28.77
C GLU A 23 -8.28 -38.30 -29.72
N ASN A 24 -9.41 -38.49 -30.41
CA ASN A 24 -10.00 -37.49 -31.28
C ASN A 24 -11.54 -37.67 -31.34
N LYS A 25 -12.24 -36.64 -31.83
CA LYS A 25 -13.72 -36.64 -31.94
C LYS A 25 -14.23 -37.83 -32.78
N THR A 26 -13.50 -38.19 -33.83
CA THR A 26 -13.85 -39.27 -34.77
C THR A 26 -13.80 -40.65 -34.11
N SER A 27 -12.78 -40.90 -33.27
CA SER A 27 -12.62 -42.12 -32.48
C SER A 27 -13.76 -42.29 -31.48
N LEU A 28 -14.15 -41.21 -30.77
CA LEU A 28 -15.30 -41.26 -29.86
C LEU A 28 -16.62 -41.52 -30.59
N ILE A 29 -16.83 -40.91 -31.77
CA ILE A 29 -18.02 -41.16 -32.59
C ILE A 29 -18.09 -42.63 -33.01
N SER A 30 -16.96 -43.21 -33.43
CA SER A 30 -16.89 -44.62 -33.82
C SER A 30 -17.21 -45.55 -32.65
N ASP A 31 -16.68 -45.27 -31.47
CA ASP A 31 -16.96 -46.05 -30.26
C ASP A 31 -18.43 -46.00 -29.86
N LEU A 32 -19.01 -44.80 -29.81
CA LEU A 32 -20.41 -44.61 -29.40
C LEU A 32 -21.41 -45.19 -30.41
N ARG A 33 -21.05 -45.20 -31.72
CA ARG A 33 -21.86 -45.86 -32.76
C ARG A 33 -21.79 -47.38 -32.68
N LYS A 34 -20.63 -47.96 -32.37
CA LYS A 34 -20.50 -49.43 -32.16
C LYS A 34 -21.39 -49.93 -31.02
N SER A 35 -21.67 -49.07 -30.03
CA SER A 35 -22.58 -49.36 -28.93
C SER A 35 -24.08 -49.16 -29.26
N GLY A 36 -24.43 -48.87 -30.52
CA GLY A 36 -25.82 -48.75 -30.96
C GLY A 36 -26.53 -47.45 -30.56
N HIS A 37 -25.78 -46.43 -30.13
CA HIS A 37 -26.34 -45.14 -29.72
C HIS A 37 -26.39 -44.11 -30.87
N ILE A 38 -27.45 -43.31 -30.91
CA ILE A 38 -27.57 -42.18 -31.86
C ILE A 38 -26.98 -40.94 -31.19
N ILE A 39 -25.95 -40.37 -31.80
CA ILE A 39 -25.23 -39.22 -31.27
C ILE A 39 -25.98 -37.95 -31.66
N LEU A 40 -26.49 -37.22 -30.65
CA LEU A 40 -27.20 -35.94 -30.87
C LEU A 40 -26.20 -34.78 -30.92
N ASN A 41 -25.22 -34.77 -30.03
CA ASN A 41 -24.20 -33.72 -29.98
C ASN A 41 -22.91 -34.20 -29.30
N ILE A 42 -21.76 -33.76 -29.82
CA ILE A 42 -20.44 -33.99 -29.21
C ILE A 42 -19.64 -32.70 -29.25
N HIS A 43 -19.32 -32.20 -28.06
CA HIS A 43 -18.43 -31.07 -27.86
C HIS A 43 -17.16 -31.52 -27.15
N GLN A 44 -16.02 -31.14 -27.72
CA GLN A 44 -14.73 -31.28 -27.04
C GLN A 44 -14.73 -30.33 -25.85
N ILE A 45 -14.61 -30.89 -24.65
CA ILE A 45 -14.25 -30.08 -23.50
C ILE A 45 -12.75 -29.90 -23.60
N ASN A 46 -12.33 -28.76 -24.10
CA ASN A 46 -11.01 -28.29 -23.73
C ASN A 46 -11.05 -28.14 -22.21
N LYS A 47 -10.48 -29.10 -21.47
CA LYS A 47 -9.81 -28.83 -20.20
C LYS A 47 -8.60 -27.92 -20.50
N GLY A 48 -8.85 -26.80 -21.19
CA GLY A 48 -7.95 -25.69 -21.19
C GLY A 48 -7.82 -25.33 -19.73
N LYS A 49 -6.58 -25.37 -19.24
CA LYS A 49 -6.17 -24.65 -18.05
C LYS A 49 -7.00 -23.37 -18.04
N LYS A 50 -7.99 -23.27 -17.15
CA LYS A 50 -8.59 -21.99 -16.81
C LYS A 50 -7.42 -21.20 -16.27
N PHE A 51 -6.76 -20.50 -17.18
CA PHE A 51 -5.81 -19.48 -16.86
C PHE A 51 -6.67 -18.47 -16.10
N GLU A 52 -6.54 -18.49 -14.78
CA GLU A 52 -7.14 -17.56 -13.84
C GLU A 52 -6.56 -16.15 -14.09
N LEU A 53 -6.77 -15.60 -15.29
CA LEU A 53 -6.42 -14.23 -15.64
C LEU A 53 -7.33 -13.22 -14.95
N PHE A 54 -8.36 -13.69 -14.24
CA PHE A 54 -9.13 -12.93 -13.26
C PHE A 54 -8.86 -13.43 -11.84
N PHE A 55 -7.59 -13.47 -11.42
CA PHE A 55 -7.31 -13.28 -9.99
C PHE A 55 -7.88 -11.91 -9.61
N LYS A 56 -9.12 -11.89 -9.09
CA LYS A 56 -9.62 -10.75 -8.32
C LYS A 56 -8.53 -10.46 -7.30
N ARG A 57 -7.84 -9.34 -7.46
CA ARG A 57 -6.69 -9.01 -6.63
C ARG A 57 -7.16 -8.94 -5.18
N VAL A 58 -6.74 -9.90 -4.37
CA VAL A 58 -7.10 -9.93 -2.94
C VAL A 58 -6.60 -8.65 -2.31
N SER A 59 -7.50 -7.93 -1.63
CA SER A 59 -7.11 -6.74 -0.88
C SER A 59 -6.21 -7.15 0.26
N LYS A 60 -5.07 -6.46 0.42
CA LYS A 60 -4.18 -6.64 1.59
C LYS A 60 -4.91 -6.42 2.91
N LYS A 61 -6.03 -5.67 2.92
CA LYS A 61 -6.88 -5.48 4.10
C LYS A 61 -7.50 -6.78 4.62
N ALA A 62 -7.69 -7.78 3.75
CA ALA A 62 -8.30 -9.06 4.13
C ALA A 62 -7.31 -10.00 4.86
N VAL A 63 -6.01 -9.69 4.87
CA VAL A 63 -5.00 -10.52 5.57
C VAL A 63 -5.16 -10.43 7.08
N LEU A 64 -5.44 -9.24 7.63
CA LEU A 64 -5.63 -9.05 9.08
C LEU A 64 -6.77 -9.92 9.65
N PRO A 65 -8.02 -9.84 9.15
CA PRO A 65 -9.11 -10.67 9.67
C PRO A 65 -8.83 -12.16 9.47
N PHE A 66 -8.28 -12.58 8.32
CA PHE A 66 -7.82 -13.96 8.13
C PHE A 66 -6.82 -14.40 9.20
N THR A 67 -5.85 -13.55 9.53
CA THR A 67 -4.82 -13.84 10.54
C THR A 67 -5.44 -13.96 11.93
N GLN A 68 -6.33 -13.04 12.31
CA GLN A 68 -6.98 -13.00 13.62
C GLN A 68 -7.94 -14.18 13.82
N GLU A 69 -8.75 -14.49 12.81
CA GLU A 69 -9.67 -15.63 12.86
C GLU A 69 -8.89 -16.95 12.92
N LEU A 70 -7.83 -17.11 12.11
CA LEU A 70 -6.96 -18.29 12.16
C LEU A 70 -6.27 -18.42 13.52
N ALA A 71 -5.73 -17.31 14.07
CA ALA A 71 -5.13 -17.30 15.40
C ALA A 71 -6.13 -17.77 16.47
N THR A 72 -7.36 -17.25 16.43
CA THR A 72 -8.42 -17.58 17.39
C THR A 72 -8.77 -19.08 17.34
N LEU A 73 -8.92 -19.65 16.14
CA LEU A 73 -9.23 -21.07 15.98
C LEU A 73 -8.09 -21.97 16.48
N LEU A 74 -6.85 -21.62 16.14
CA LEU A 74 -5.66 -22.36 16.58
C LEU A 74 -5.42 -22.23 18.09
N GLU A 75 -5.68 -21.07 18.70
CA GLU A 75 -5.64 -20.88 20.16
C GLU A 75 -6.69 -21.75 20.86
N GLY A 76 -7.85 -21.97 20.23
CA GLY A 76 -8.87 -22.92 20.67
C GLY A 76 -8.47 -24.39 20.52
N GLY A 77 -7.24 -24.69 20.06
CA GLY A 77 -6.74 -26.05 19.88
C GLY A 77 -7.24 -26.76 18.61
N ILE A 78 -7.86 -26.02 17.68
CA ILE A 78 -8.35 -26.61 16.43
C ILE A 78 -7.15 -26.80 15.48
N PRO A 79 -6.94 -27.99 14.88
CA PRO A 79 -5.88 -28.21 13.90
C PRO A 79 -5.96 -27.26 12.70
N ILE A 80 -4.82 -26.97 12.06
CA ILE A 80 -4.72 -25.93 11.02
C ILE A 80 -5.56 -26.25 9.76
N ASP A 81 -5.62 -27.50 9.33
CA ASP A 81 -6.43 -27.96 8.21
C ASP A 81 -7.93 -27.78 8.49
N LYS A 82 -8.37 -28.08 9.71
CA LYS A 82 -9.76 -27.88 10.14
C LYS A 82 -10.08 -26.40 10.31
N SER A 83 -9.15 -25.62 10.86
CA SER A 83 -9.27 -24.16 10.97
C SER A 83 -9.43 -23.51 9.59
N LEU A 84 -8.56 -23.84 8.63
CA LEU A 84 -8.67 -23.36 7.26
C LEU A 84 -9.98 -23.78 6.58
N SER A 85 -10.49 -24.99 6.87
CA SER A 85 -11.78 -25.47 6.35
C SER A 85 -12.98 -24.68 6.93
N ILE A 86 -12.94 -24.32 8.21
CA ILE A 86 -13.93 -23.45 8.86
C ILE A 86 -13.92 -22.07 8.20
N LEU A 87 -12.73 -21.46 8.06
CA LEU A 87 -12.56 -20.17 7.40
C LEU A 87 -13.04 -20.18 5.95
N LEU A 88 -12.76 -21.25 5.21
CA LEU A 88 -13.22 -21.41 3.83
C LEU A 88 -14.75 -21.44 3.72
N SER A 89 -15.42 -22.04 4.70
CA SER A 89 -16.87 -22.22 4.74
C SER A 89 -17.61 -20.92 5.11
N GLY A 90 -17.00 -20.08 5.95
CA GLY A 90 -17.52 -18.76 6.31
C GLY A 90 -17.33 -17.68 5.23
N GLN A 91 -16.50 -17.94 4.21
CA GLN A 91 -16.21 -16.96 3.16
C GLN A 91 -17.19 -17.08 1.98
N GLY A 92 -17.85 -15.95 1.65
CA GLY A 92 -18.68 -15.83 0.45
C GLY A 92 -17.89 -15.90 -0.87
N LYS A 93 -18.43 -15.34 -1.97
CA LYS A 93 -17.69 -15.21 -3.26
C LYS A 93 -16.61 -14.12 -3.20
N ASN A 94 -15.68 -14.25 -2.26
CA ASN A 94 -14.60 -13.31 -1.99
C ASN A 94 -13.28 -13.81 -2.58
N ALA A 95 -12.41 -12.88 -2.96
CA ALA A 95 -11.09 -13.19 -3.53
C ALA A 95 -10.18 -13.95 -2.55
N MET A 96 -10.41 -13.85 -1.23
CA MET A 96 -9.65 -14.60 -0.22
C MET A 96 -10.00 -16.10 -0.22
N LYS A 97 -11.17 -16.49 -0.74
CA LYS A 97 -11.62 -17.88 -0.78
C LYS A 97 -10.63 -18.79 -1.53
N SER A 98 -10.18 -18.36 -2.72
CA SER A 98 -9.23 -19.14 -3.52
C SER A 98 -7.86 -19.26 -2.86
N VAL A 99 -7.43 -18.23 -2.11
CA VAL A 99 -6.19 -18.29 -1.33
C VAL A 99 -6.32 -19.30 -0.19
N ILE A 100 -7.41 -19.26 0.58
CA ILE A 100 -7.64 -20.21 1.68
C ILE A 100 -7.75 -21.64 1.13
N GLU A 101 -8.38 -21.82 -0.03
CA GLU A 101 -8.50 -23.12 -0.70
C GLU A 101 -7.12 -23.67 -1.13
N ASP A 102 -6.27 -22.85 -1.74
CA ASP A 102 -4.91 -23.25 -2.10
C ASP A 102 -4.05 -23.57 -0.86
N LEU A 103 -4.16 -22.75 0.19
CA LEU A 103 -3.50 -23.03 1.47
C LEU A 103 -3.95 -24.36 2.06
N LEU A 104 -5.26 -24.62 2.12
CA LEU A 104 -5.84 -25.86 2.64
C LEU A 104 -5.37 -27.07 1.83
N ASN A 105 -5.36 -26.97 0.50
CA ASN A 105 -4.87 -28.04 -0.37
C ASN A 105 -3.37 -28.29 -0.16
N GLY A 106 -2.58 -27.22 0.02
CA GLY A 106 -1.17 -27.30 0.39
C GLY A 106 -0.95 -28.11 1.68
N ILE A 107 -1.66 -27.76 2.75
CA ILE A 107 -1.60 -28.47 4.03
C ILE A 107 -2.04 -29.94 3.88
N LYS A 108 -3.17 -30.20 3.20
CA LYS A 108 -3.66 -31.57 2.96
C LYS A 108 -2.70 -32.42 2.13
N SER A 109 -1.91 -31.79 1.26
CA SER A 109 -0.86 -32.44 0.48
C SER A 109 0.44 -32.69 1.26
N GLY A 110 0.49 -32.30 2.55
CA GLY A 110 1.66 -32.51 3.43
C GLY A 110 2.68 -31.37 3.42
N LYS A 111 2.39 -30.22 2.78
CA LYS A 111 3.27 -29.05 2.86
C LYS A 111 3.13 -28.36 4.21
N SER A 112 4.21 -27.73 4.66
CA SER A 112 4.14 -26.80 5.80
C SER A 112 3.27 -25.58 5.46
N PHE A 113 2.71 -24.91 6.47
CA PHE A 113 1.93 -23.69 6.28
C PHE A 113 2.80 -22.57 5.69
N THR A 114 4.06 -22.47 6.11
CA THR A 114 5.04 -21.55 5.54
C THR A 114 5.23 -21.76 4.04
N GLU A 115 5.36 -23.01 3.59
CA GLU A 115 5.51 -23.31 2.16
C GLU A 115 4.25 -22.97 1.37
N ALA A 116 3.08 -23.25 1.93
CA ALA A 116 1.80 -22.88 1.31
C ALA A 116 1.68 -21.34 1.17
N LEU A 117 2.08 -20.57 2.20
CA LEU A 117 2.05 -19.11 2.18
C LEU A 117 3.00 -18.48 1.15
N LYS A 118 4.14 -19.12 0.84
CA LYS A 118 5.11 -18.62 -0.16
C LYS A 118 4.51 -18.52 -1.57
N ASN A 119 3.54 -19.36 -1.91
CA ASN A 119 2.82 -19.23 -3.19
C ASN A 119 2.04 -17.91 -3.30
N HIS A 120 1.85 -17.20 -2.19
CA HIS A 120 1.11 -15.96 -2.09
C HIS A 120 1.95 -14.80 -1.50
N GLU A 121 3.25 -14.74 -1.78
CA GLU A 121 4.19 -13.67 -1.36
C GLU A 121 3.74 -12.23 -1.72
N LYS A 122 2.88 -12.07 -2.74
CA LYS A 122 2.29 -10.76 -3.07
C LYS A 122 1.28 -10.28 -2.02
N LEU A 123 0.66 -11.23 -1.32
CA LEU A 123 -0.36 -11.02 -0.29
C LEU A 123 0.25 -11.04 1.12
N PHE A 124 1.04 -12.06 1.43
CA PHE A 124 1.73 -12.21 2.72
C PHE A 124 3.16 -11.67 2.64
N SER A 125 3.52 -10.75 3.53
CA SER A 125 4.84 -10.13 3.54
C SER A 125 5.94 -11.11 3.94
N SER A 126 7.20 -10.79 3.63
CA SER A 126 8.37 -11.55 4.08
C SER A 126 8.44 -11.68 5.61
N ILE A 127 8.05 -10.62 6.35
CA ILE A 127 7.88 -10.65 7.81
C ILE A 127 6.86 -11.72 8.20
N TYR A 128 5.68 -11.71 7.58
CA TYR A 128 4.60 -12.65 7.89
C TYR A 128 5.07 -14.09 7.72
N ILE A 129 5.63 -14.42 6.56
CA ILE A 129 6.11 -15.76 6.24
C ILE A 129 7.24 -16.19 7.19
N SER A 130 8.14 -15.28 7.55
CA SER A 130 9.27 -15.58 8.43
C SER A 130 8.87 -15.79 9.89
N MET A 131 7.90 -15.02 10.37
CA MET A 131 7.30 -15.22 11.68
C MET A 131 6.56 -16.54 11.74
N VAL A 132 5.69 -16.83 10.76
CA VAL A 132 4.98 -18.12 10.67
C VAL A 132 5.97 -19.28 10.67
N ARG A 133 7.07 -19.19 9.91
CA ARG A 133 8.12 -20.21 9.92
C ARG A 133 8.68 -20.47 11.32
N ALA A 134 9.07 -19.41 12.05
CA ALA A 134 9.58 -19.55 13.41
C ALA A 134 8.52 -20.13 14.36
N GLY A 135 7.25 -19.77 14.17
CA GLY A 135 6.13 -20.32 14.92
C GLY A 135 5.87 -21.80 14.62
N GLU A 136 5.98 -22.22 13.36
CA GLU A 136 5.86 -23.62 12.96
C GLU A 136 7.03 -24.47 13.48
N GLU A 137 8.27 -24.01 13.27
CA GLU A 137 9.48 -24.70 13.73
C GLU A 137 9.52 -24.79 15.27
N GLY A 138 9.00 -23.77 15.97
CA GLY A 138 8.93 -23.71 17.44
C GLY A 138 7.64 -24.25 18.06
N GLY A 139 6.66 -24.72 17.28
CA GLY A 139 5.39 -25.23 17.80
C GLY A 139 4.49 -24.18 18.49
N VAL A 140 4.74 -22.89 18.26
CA VAL A 140 4.03 -21.74 18.86
C VAL A 140 3.30 -20.90 17.81
N LEU A 141 2.83 -21.55 16.75
CA LEU A 141 2.11 -20.92 15.65
C LEU A 141 0.89 -20.07 16.11
N PRO A 142 0.04 -20.50 17.07
CA PRO A 142 -1.08 -19.68 17.54
C PRO A 142 -0.63 -18.32 18.09
N GLN A 143 0.39 -18.31 18.96
CA GLN A 143 0.92 -17.10 19.58
C GLN A 143 1.55 -16.18 18.54
N VAL A 144 2.26 -16.75 17.57
CA VAL A 144 2.86 -16.00 16.45
C VAL A 144 1.80 -15.34 15.58
N LEU A 145 0.72 -16.04 15.24
CA LEU A 145 -0.37 -15.49 14.44
C LEU A 145 -1.10 -14.37 15.17
N LYS A 146 -1.31 -14.49 16.48
CA LYS A 146 -1.85 -13.40 17.30
C LYS A 146 -0.97 -12.16 17.25
N ARG A 147 0.34 -12.31 17.47
CA ARG A 147 1.32 -11.22 17.37
C ARG A 147 1.38 -10.61 15.97
N LEU A 148 1.23 -11.42 14.92
CA LEU A 148 1.10 -10.94 13.54
C LEU A 148 -0.18 -10.13 13.32
N GLY A 149 -1.28 -10.52 13.96
CA GLY A 149 -2.53 -9.77 14.01
C GLY A 149 -2.32 -8.40 14.64
N ASP A 150 -1.77 -8.35 15.86
CA ASP A 150 -1.49 -7.12 16.60
C ASP A 150 -0.57 -6.17 15.82
N PHE A 151 0.49 -6.71 15.20
CA PHE A 151 1.40 -5.96 14.35
C PHE A 151 0.68 -5.35 13.13
N GLN A 152 -0.14 -6.14 12.44
CA GLN A 152 -0.90 -5.68 11.28
C GLN A 152 -1.95 -4.64 11.66
N GLU A 153 -2.62 -4.81 12.80
CA GLU A 153 -3.60 -3.86 13.34
C GLU A 153 -2.94 -2.51 13.63
N LYS A 154 -1.79 -2.51 14.30
CA LYS A 154 -1.04 -1.28 14.58
C LYS A 154 -0.65 -0.55 13.30
N LEU A 155 -0.16 -1.27 12.29
CA LEU A 155 0.15 -0.69 10.97
C LEU A 155 -1.07 -0.09 10.28
N GLN A 156 -2.23 -0.76 10.35
CA GLN A 156 -3.47 -0.25 9.77
C GLN A 156 -3.99 0.97 10.52
N LYS A 157 -3.91 0.97 11.86
CA LYS A 157 -4.29 2.10 12.72
C LYS A 157 -3.47 3.34 12.39
N THR A 158 -2.13 3.24 12.40
CA THR A 158 -1.25 4.36 12.06
C THR A 158 -1.52 4.88 10.65
N LYS A 159 -1.73 3.98 9.67
CA LYS A 159 -2.10 4.40 8.31
C LYS A 159 -3.47 5.09 8.27
N GLY A 160 -4.44 4.59 9.03
CA GLY A 160 -5.77 5.17 9.14
C GLY A 160 -5.73 6.57 9.72
N GLU A 161 -4.98 6.77 10.81
CA GLU A 161 -4.77 8.07 11.45
C GLU A 161 -4.13 9.08 10.47
N ILE A 162 -3.11 8.66 9.72
CA ILE A 162 -2.51 9.49 8.65
C ILE A 162 -3.56 9.92 7.63
N ILE A 163 -4.34 8.97 7.10
CA ILE A 163 -5.34 9.25 6.07
C ILE A 163 -6.42 10.19 6.62
N SER A 164 -6.93 9.91 7.82
CA SER A 164 -7.96 10.73 8.47
C SER A 164 -7.49 12.16 8.71
N ALA A 165 -6.24 12.35 9.14
CA ALA A 165 -5.66 13.68 9.34
C ALA A 165 -5.53 14.48 8.02
N MET A 166 -5.44 13.82 6.87
CA MET A 166 -5.36 14.47 5.56
C MET A 166 -6.71 14.91 4.97
N ILE A 167 -7.83 14.41 5.49
CA ILE A 167 -9.16 14.69 4.92
C ILE A 167 -9.48 16.19 4.99
N TYR A 168 -9.26 16.82 6.14
CA TYR A 168 -9.59 18.23 6.33
C TYR A 168 -8.75 19.16 5.44
N PRO A 169 -7.40 19.07 5.40
CA PRO A 169 -6.60 19.86 4.47
C PRO A 169 -6.97 19.66 3.00
N LEU A 170 -7.32 18.43 2.61
CA LEU A 170 -7.72 18.13 1.23
C LEU A 170 -9.06 18.78 0.89
N LEU A 171 -10.05 18.71 1.79
CA LEU A 171 -11.34 19.35 1.60
C LEU A 171 -11.20 20.86 1.51
N LEU A 172 -10.52 21.50 2.47
CA LEU A 172 -10.30 22.95 2.50
C LEU A 172 -9.54 23.44 1.27
N SER A 173 -8.46 22.75 0.89
CA SER A 173 -7.68 23.10 -0.30
C SER A 173 -8.49 22.92 -1.58
N SER A 174 -9.26 21.82 -1.69
CA SER A 174 -10.12 21.56 -2.85
C SER A 174 -11.22 22.61 -3.00
N THR A 175 -11.97 22.90 -1.93
CA THR A 175 -13.03 23.92 -1.97
C THR A 175 -12.46 25.30 -2.21
N GLY A 176 -11.33 25.64 -1.60
CA GLY A 176 -10.64 26.91 -1.80
C GLY A 176 -10.16 27.13 -3.23
N LEU A 177 -9.49 26.13 -3.80
CA LEU A 177 -9.05 26.18 -5.20
C LEU A 177 -10.24 26.24 -6.16
N LEU A 178 -11.34 25.53 -5.88
CA LEU A 178 -12.57 25.63 -6.66
C LEU A 178 -13.18 27.03 -6.59
N SER A 179 -13.28 27.63 -5.40
CA SER A 179 -13.80 28.98 -5.22
C SER A 179 -12.95 30.03 -5.94
N ILE A 180 -11.62 29.98 -5.78
CA ILE A 180 -10.69 30.88 -6.46
C ILE A 180 -10.77 30.68 -7.99
N GLY A 181 -10.81 29.42 -8.44
CA GLY A 181 -10.97 29.08 -9.84
C GLY A 181 -12.27 29.64 -10.44
N ALA A 182 -13.40 29.51 -9.73
CA ALA A 182 -14.68 30.06 -10.16
C ALA A 182 -14.65 31.59 -10.27
N LEU A 183 -14.02 32.29 -9.32
CA LEU A 183 -13.83 33.74 -9.39
C LEU A 183 -13.03 34.14 -10.64
N ILE A 184 -11.91 33.47 -10.89
CA ILE A 184 -11.01 33.80 -12.00
C ILE A 184 -11.61 33.46 -13.37
N VAL A 185 -12.33 32.35 -13.48
CA VAL A 185 -12.88 31.86 -14.76
C VAL A 185 -14.22 32.51 -15.10
N TYR A 186 -15.05 32.83 -14.11
CA TYR A 186 -16.42 33.31 -14.36
C TYR A 186 -16.62 34.78 -13.97
N VAL A 187 -16.14 35.19 -12.79
CA VAL A 187 -16.41 36.53 -12.26
C VAL A 187 -15.53 37.57 -12.93
N ILE A 188 -14.21 37.38 -12.93
CA ILE A 188 -13.26 38.35 -13.49
C ILE A 188 -13.56 38.70 -14.98
N PRO A 189 -13.83 37.73 -15.88
CA PRO A 189 -14.08 38.06 -17.28
C PRO A 189 -15.36 38.88 -17.50
N LYS A 190 -16.41 38.62 -16.71
CA LYS A 190 -17.63 39.44 -16.77
C LYS A 190 -17.38 40.88 -16.39
N PHE A 191 -16.57 41.12 -15.37
CA PHE A 191 -16.14 42.47 -15.02
C PHE A 191 -15.31 43.10 -16.13
N SER A 192 -14.38 42.35 -16.73
CA SER A 192 -13.57 42.83 -17.86
C SER A 192 -14.43 43.37 -19.02
N GLN A 193 -15.48 42.63 -19.41
CA GLN A 193 -16.39 43.05 -20.48
C GLN A 193 -17.11 44.37 -20.16
N ILE A 194 -17.46 44.59 -18.89
CA ILE A 194 -18.09 45.83 -18.43
C ILE A 194 -17.11 47.01 -18.55
N PHE A 195 -15.85 46.83 -18.12
CA PHE A 195 -14.81 47.87 -18.24
C PHE A 195 -14.47 48.23 -19.69
N GLU A 196 -14.33 47.22 -20.56
CA GLU A 196 -14.13 47.43 -22.01
C GLU A 196 -15.29 48.20 -22.63
N GLY A 197 -16.54 47.86 -22.28
CA GLY A 197 -17.73 48.58 -22.74
C GLY A 197 -17.82 50.04 -22.28
N MET A 198 -17.16 50.39 -21.17
CA MET A 198 -17.06 51.77 -20.68
C MET A 198 -15.84 52.53 -21.23
N GLY A 199 -14.98 51.89 -22.03
CA GLY A 199 -13.75 52.50 -22.55
C GLY A 199 -12.66 52.71 -21.49
N ILE A 200 -12.74 52.02 -20.34
CA ILE A 200 -11.83 52.20 -19.21
C ILE A 200 -10.75 51.12 -19.24
N SER A 201 -9.48 51.51 -19.14
CA SER A 201 -8.39 50.55 -19.01
C SER A 201 -8.47 49.80 -17.69
N LEU A 202 -8.36 48.48 -17.75
CA LEU A 202 -8.37 47.63 -16.55
C LEU A 202 -7.22 47.98 -15.59
N PRO A 203 -7.45 47.94 -14.27
CA PRO A 203 -6.37 48.07 -13.30
C PRO A 203 -5.29 46.99 -13.50
N PHE A 204 -4.04 47.34 -13.20
CA PHE A 204 -2.89 46.44 -13.34
C PHE A 204 -3.10 45.07 -12.67
N SER A 205 -3.66 45.06 -11.47
CA SER A 205 -3.92 43.82 -10.73
C SER A 205 -4.96 42.92 -11.42
N THR A 206 -5.98 43.50 -12.04
CA THR A 206 -6.97 42.76 -12.85
C THR A 206 -6.35 42.22 -14.15
N MET A 207 -5.47 42.99 -14.81
CA MET A 207 -4.72 42.52 -15.97
C MET A 207 -3.83 41.31 -15.65
N VAL A 208 -3.12 41.34 -14.52
CA VAL A 208 -2.29 40.19 -14.06
C VAL A 208 -3.16 38.95 -13.81
N LEU A 209 -4.30 39.11 -13.13
CA LEU A 209 -5.23 38.02 -12.86
C LEU A 209 -5.85 37.43 -14.13
N MET A 210 -6.21 38.27 -15.10
CA MET A 210 -6.69 37.81 -16.41
C MET A 210 -5.62 37.12 -17.22
N GLY A 211 -4.38 37.61 -17.17
CA GLY A 211 -3.23 36.91 -17.71
C GLY A 211 -3.12 35.51 -17.10
N MET A 212 -3.10 35.40 -15.77
CA MET A 212 -3.08 34.10 -15.09
C MET A 212 -4.25 33.19 -15.48
N SER A 213 -5.46 33.74 -15.67
CA SER A 213 -6.63 33.01 -16.15
C SER A 213 -6.42 32.44 -17.56
N GLN A 214 -6.06 33.30 -18.51
CA GLN A 214 -5.89 32.92 -19.92
C GLN A 214 -4.73 31.94 -20.12
N TYR A 215 -3.59 32.19 -19.46
CA TYR A 215 -2.44 31.26 -19.48
C TYR A 215 -2.74 29.97 -18.71
N GLY A 216 -3.46 30.04 -17.59
CA GLY A 216 -3.86 28.87 -16.80
C GLY A 216 -4.83 27.96 -17.53
N ILE A 217 -5.82 28.50 -18.25
CA ILE A 217 -6.76 27.72 -19.06
C ILE A 217 -6.05 27.15 -20.31
N LYS A 218 -5.23 27.97 -21.00
CA LYS A 218 -4.57 27.58 -22.25
C LYS A 218 -3.42 26.59 -22.06
N TYR A 219 -2.64 26.73 -20.98
CA TYR A 219 -1.45 25.91 -20.70
C TYR A 219 -1.59 25.01 -19.46
N GLY A 220 -2.76 24.97 -18.82
CA GLY A 220 -3.00 24.10 -17.66
C GLY A 220 -2.74 22.63 -17.96
N TRP A 221 -3.02 22.18 -19.19
CA TRP A 221 -2.69 20.83 -19.64
C TRP A 221 -1.17 20.58 -19.72
N ILE A 222 -0.36 21.61 -20.01
CA ILE A 222 1.12 21.52 -19.98
C ILE A 222 1.59 21.33 -18.54
N PHE A 223 0.98 22.01 -17.57
CA PHE A 223 1.33 21.84 -16.16
C PHE A 223 1.01 20.42 -15.67
N ILE A 224 -0.16 19.89 -16.05
CA ILE A 224 -0.54 18.49 -15.77
C ILE A 224 0.43 17.52 -16.46
N ALA A 225 0.76 17.75 -17.73
CA ALA A 225 1.71 16.92 -18.48
C ALA A 225 3.11 16.96 -17.86
N MET A 226 3.57 18.13 -17.39
CA MET A 226 4.83 18.31 -16.69
C MET A 226 4.87 17.56 -15.36
N ILE A 227 3.80 17.62 -14.56
CA ILE A 227 3.68 16.85 -13.31
C ILE A 227 3.72 15.34 -13.61
N MET A 228 2.98 14.89 -14.62
CA MET A 228 3.02 13.48 -15.03
C MET A 228 4.42 13.08 -15.49
N ALA A 229 5.08 13.90 -16.31
CA ALA A 229 6.44 13.64 -16.77
C ALA A 229 7.43 13.54 -15.60
N LEU A 230 7.40 14.50 -14.67
CA LEU A 230 8.21 14.48 -13.45
C LEU A 230 7.93 13.23 -12.60
N PHE A 231 6.66 12.83 -12.47
CA PHE A 231 6.28 11.61 -11.77
C PHE A 231 6.85 10.35 -12.44
N PHE A 232 6.79 10.24 -13.76
CA PHE A 232 7.37 9.11 -14.51
C PHE A 232 8.89 9.10 -14.45
N ILE A 233 9.55 10.26 -14.54
CA ILE A 233 11.00 10.42 -14.37
C ILE A 233 11.40 9.97 -12.97
N TYR A 234 10.71 10.45 -11.94
CA TYR A 234 10.93 10.04 -10.56
C TYR A 234 10.74 8.53 -10.38
N LYS A 235 9.65 7.96 -10.91
CA LYS A 235 9.39 6.51 -10.84
C LYS A 235 10.47 5.70 -11.54
N ARG A 236 11.01 6.19 -12.66
CA ARG A 236 12.12 5.55 -13.38
C ARG A 236 13.43 5.66 -12.60
N ALA A 237 13.74 6.83 -12.07
CA ALA A 237 14.91 7.06 -11.21
C ALA A 237 14.89 6.18 -9.95
N MET A 238 13.72 5.92 -9.39
CA MET A 238 13.55 5.04 -8.23
C MET A 238 13.73 3.54 -8.55
N LYS A 239 13.76 3.12 -9.83
CA LYS A 239 14.06 1.72 -10.20
C LYS A 239 15.54 1.39 -10.04
N ASP A 240 16.42 2.34 -10.33
CA ASP A 240 17.85 2.20 -10.05
C ASP A 240 18.09 2.30 -8.53
N ASN A 241 18.78 1.32 -7.96
CA ASN A 241 19.04 1.29 -6.52
C ASN A 241 19.96 2.42 -6.07
N THR A 242 20.99 2.74 -6.86
CA THR A 242 21.99 3.75 -6.48
C THR A 242 21.40 5.17 -6.52
N THR A 243 20.65 5.49 -7.57
CA THR A 243 19.94 6.77 -7.69
C THR A 243 18.87 6.92 -6.62
N ALA A 244 18.10 5.86 -6.35
CA ALA A 244 17.09 5.86 -5.30
C ALA A 244 17.69 6.09 -3.91
N ALA A 245 18.81 5.43 -3.58
CA ALA A 245 19.51 5.65 -2.30
C ALA A 245 19.98 7.10 -2.14
N LYS A 246 20.57 7.71 -3.18
CA LYS A 246 20.99 9.12 -3.14
C LYS A 246 19.81 10.08 -2.96
N ILE A 247 18.70 9.85 -3.66
CA ILE A 247 17.47 10.64 -3.52
C ILE A 247 16.93 10.50 -2.09
N ASP A 248 16.85 9.28 -1.58
CA ASP A 248 16.33 8.99 -0.25
C ASP A 248 17.22 9.58 0.86
N GLN A 249 18.55 9.59 0.68
CA GLN A 249 19.47 10.28 1.57
C GLN A 249 19.22 11.79 1.58
N LYS A 250 18.99 12.40 0.42
CA LYS A 250 18.65 13.84 0.34
C LYS A 250 17.32 14.16 1.03
N LYS A 251 16.31 13.29 0.93
CA LYS A 251 15.02 13.48 1.62
C LYS A 251 15.18 13.56 3.14
N LEU A 252 16.10 12.77 3.72
CA LEU A 252 16.39 12.81 5.15
C LEU A 252 17.02 14.13 5.61
N LYS A 253 17.59 14.92 4.68
CA LYS A 253 18.18 16.24 4.95
C LYS A 253 17.21 17.41 4.76
N LEU A 254 15.97 17.17 4.34
CA LEU A 254 14.99 18.24 4.15
C LEU A 254 14.62 18.88 5.50
N PRO A 255 14.56 20.22 5.59
CA PRO A 255 14.11 20.90 6.81
C PRO A 255 12.66 20.48 7.13
N LEU A 256 12.34 20.37 8.42
CA LEU A 256 11.03 19.96 8.98
C LEU A 256 10.64 18.49 8.71
N MET A 257 10.76 17.99 7.47
CA MET A 257 10.33 16.64 7.08
C MET A 257 11.42 15.58 7.25
N GLY A 258 12.70 15.92 7.08
CA GLY A 258 13.79 14.95 7.07
C GLY A 258 13.91 14.17 8.38
N ASN A 259 13.86 14.88 9.51
CA ASN A 259 13.88 14.27 10.85
C ASN A 259 12.63 13.40 11.09
N LEU A 260 11.45 13.84 10.64
CA LEU A 260 10.22 13.05 10.74
C LEU A 260 10.34 11.75 9.94
N LEU A 261 10.79 11.83 8.69
CA LEU A 261 11.00 10.66 7.83
C LEU A 261 12.01 9.70 8.44
N TRP A 262 13.12 10.20 8.97
CA TRP A 262 14.13 9.37 9.65
C TRP A 262 13.54 8.63 10.86
N LYS A 263 12.84 9.34 11.75
CA LYS A 263 12.17 8.75 12.92
C LYS A 263 11.11 7.71 12.55
N MET A 264 10.36 7.94 11.46
CA MET A 264 9.44 6.94 10.92
C MET A 264 10.15 5.66 10.47
N GLN A 265 11.34 5.78 9.86
CA GLN A 265 12.12 4.59 9.46
C GLN A 265 12.70 3.88 10.69
N ILE A 266 13.18 4.61 11.70
CA ILE A 266 13.68 4.04 12.95
C ILE A 266 12.58 3.30 13.70
N SER A 267 11.38 3.89 13.82
CA SER A 267 10.25 3.20 14.43
C SER A 267 9.93 1.90 13.68
N ARG A 268 9.83 1.95 12.34
CA ARG A 268 9.57 0.77 11.52
C ARG A 268 10.64 -0.30 11.67
N PHE A 269 11.91 0.09 11.66
CA PHE A 269 13.06 -0.79 11.94
C PHE A 269 12.91 -1.45 13.31
N ALA A 270 12.77 -0.65 14.36
CA ALA A 270 12.76 -1.10 15.74
C ALA A 270 11.56 -2.00 16.02
N ARG A 271 10.37 -1.63 15.52
CA ARG A 271 9.17 -2.46 15.64
C ARG A 271 9.38 -3.81 14.99
N THR A 272 9.87 -3.81 13.75
CA THR A 272 9.97 -5.05 12.96
C THR A 272 11.08 -5.94 13.50
N MET A 273 12.26 -5.39 13.82
CA MET A 273 13.33 -6.15 14.48
C MET A 273 12.87 -6.69 15.83
N GLY A 274 12.27 -5.84 16.69
CA GLY A 274 11.79 -6.23 18.01
C GLY A 274 10.76 -7.35 17.95
N THR A 275 9.76 -7.23 17.07
CA THR A 275 8.77 -8.28 16.84
C THR A 275 9.40 -9.56 16.32
N LEU A 276 10.33 -9.52 15.36
CA LEU A 276 10.98 -10.73 14.87
C LEU A 276 11.79 -11.44 15.96
N LEU A 277 12.58 -10.68 16.74
CA LEU A 277 13.38 -11.23 17.84
C LEU A 277 12.54 -11.77 18.99
N GLU A 278 11.47 -11.08 19.39
CA GLU A 278 10.53 -11.53 20.43
C GLU A 278 9.83 -12.85 20.03
N ASN A 279 9.73 -13.11 18.72
CA ASN A 279 9.18 -14.35 18.15
C ASN A 279 10.26 -15.39 17.80
N GLY A 280 11.48 -15.22 18.31
CA GLY A 280 12.55 -16.21 18.19
C GLY A 280 13.23 -16.26 16.83
N VAL A 281 12.98 -15.30 15.93
CA VAL A 281 13.68 -15.25 14.63
C VAL A 281 15.13 -14.84 14.87
N PRO A 282 16.15 -15.59 14.38
CA PRO A 282 17.55 -15.27 14.59
C PRO A 282 17.95 -13.88 14.10
N LEU A 283 18.82 -13.18 14.85
CA LEU A 283 19.22 -11.78 14.59
C LEU A 283 19.66 -11.50 13.14
N LEU A 284 20.56 -12.32 12.60
CA LEU A 284 21.07 -12.14 11.24
C LEU A 284 19.97 -12.29 10.18
N LYS A 285 19.00 -13.19 10.41
CA LYS A 285 17.84 -13.39 9.54
C LYS A 285 16.85 -12.23 9.68
N SER A 286 16.67 -11.72 10.90
CA SER A 286 15.86 -10.54 11.16
C SER A 286 16.40 -9.31 10.43
N LEU A 287 17.72 -9.10 10.38
CA LEU A 287 18.34 -8.03 9.60
C LEU A 287 18.04 -8.13 8.09
N ASP A 288 18.05 -9.33 7.51
CA ASP A 288 17.67 -9.52 6.11
C ASP A 288 16.21 -9.14 5.84
N ILE A 289 15.31 -9.53 6.74
CA ILE A 289 13.88 -9.24 6.60
C ILE A 289 13.62 -7.74 6.75
N VAL A 290 14.21 -7.11 7.74
CA VAL A 290 13.97 -5.69 8.03
C VAL A 290 14.52 -4.76 6.96
N LYS A 291 15.63 -5.14 6.33
CA LYS A 291 16.18 -4.45 5.15
C LYS A 291 15.11 -4.24 4.06
N ASP A 292 14.25 -5.22 3.80
CA ASP A 292 13.23 -5.17 2.76
C ASP A 292 11.96 -4.41 3.18
N VAL A 293 11.83 -4.11 4.48
CA VAL A 293 10.67 -3.45 5.09
C VAL A 293 10.87 -1.93 5.16
N LEU A 294 12.12 -1.48 5.23
CA LEU A 294 12.47 -0.07 5.16
C LEU A 294 12.08 0.51 3.80
N SER A 295 11.39 1.65 3.81
CA SER A 295 11.01 2.33 2.57
C SER A 295 12.10 3.23 2.02
N ASN A 296 13.11 3.54 2.84
CA ASN A 296 14.27 4.36 2.47
C ASN A 296 15.43 3.45 2.07
N LYS A 297 15.84 3.49 0.79
CA LYS A 297 16.90 2.60 0.28
C LYS A 297 18.27 2.86 0.89
N HIS A 298 18.58 4.12 1.23
CA HIS A 298 19.85 4.45 1.89
C HIS A 298 19.98 3.78 3.27
N LEU A 299 18.90 3.81 4.08
CA LEU A 299 18.89 3.12 5.37
C LEU A 299 18.90 1.59 5.22
N SER A 300 18.27 1.06 4.17
CA SER A 300 18.33 -0.36 3.83
C SER A 300 19.77 -0.81 3.50
N GLU A 301 20.51 -0.02 2.73
CA GLU A 301 21.94 -0.28 2.42
C GLU A 301 22.83 -0.24 3.67
N ILE A 302 22.55 0.66 4.62
CA ILE A 302 23.25 0.70 5.91
C ILE A 302 23.11 -0.64 6.65
N LEU A 303 21.92 -1.24 6.65
CA LEU A 303 21.69 -2.54 7.32
C LEU A 303 22.47 -3.70 6.70
N VAL A 304 22.81 -3.64 5.41
CA VAL A 304 23.68 -4.65 4.77
C VAL A 304 25.07 -4.61 5.42
N GLY A 305 25.63 -3.42 5.61
CA GLY A 305 26.91 -3.25 6.28
C GLY A 305 26.87 -3.63 7.76
N VAL A 306 25.79 -3.28 8.46
CA VAL A 306 25.57 -3.69 9.87
C VAL A 306 25.56 -5.21 10.00
N LYS A 307 24.87 -5.91 9.09
CA LYS A 307 24.81 -7.38 9.09
C LYS A 307 26.19 -8.01 8.95
N THR A 308 27.05 -7.47 8.09
CA THR A 308 28.43 -7.93 7.93
C THR A 308 29.20 -7.79 9.24
N ASN A 309 29.18 -6.59 9.85
CA ASN A 309 29.85 -6.35 11.13
C ASN A 309 29.36 -7.30 12.24
N VAL A 310 28.05 -7.51 12.35
CA VAL A 310 27.46 -8.41 13.36
C VAL A 310 27.84 -9.87 13.10
N LYS A 311 27.94 -10.29 11.84
CA LYS A 311 28.41 -11.63 11.47
C LYS A 311 29.88 -11.84 11.86
N GLU A 312 30.68 -10.79 11.86
CA GLU A 312 32.08 -10.78 12.31
C GLU A 312 32.23 -10.66 13.84
N GLY A 313 31.12 -10.56 14.58
CA GLY A 313 31.11 -10.54 16.04
C GLY A 313 30.98 -9.15 16.67
N ALA A 314 30.84 -8.08 15.87
CA ALA A 314 30.60 -6.75 16.40
C ALA A 314 29.18 -6.64 17.00
N GLY A 315 29.04 -5.81 18.04
CA GLY A 315 27.73 -5.50 18.62
C GLY A 315 26.82 -4.79 17.61
N ILE A 316 25.53 -5.14 17.62
CA ILE A 316 24.56 -4.56 16.68
C ILE A 316 24.33 -3.08 16.97
N THR A 317 24.27 -2.70 18.25
CA THR A 317 24.04 -1.31 18.64
C THR A 317 25.18 -0.41 18.20
N VAL A 318 26.43 -0.88 18.40
CA VAL A 318 27.64 -0.17 17.98
C VAL A 318 27.67 -0.01 16.46
N SER A 319 27.41 -1.09 15.72
CA SER A 319 27.39 -1.09 14.26
C SER A 319 26.34 -0.13 13.67
N LEU A 320 25.19 0.02 14.32
CA LEU A 320 24.14 0.97 13.93
C LEU A 320 24.52 2.42 14.28
N ALA A 321 25.16 2.63 15.43
CA ALA A 321 25.58 3.94 15.92
C ALA A 321 26.67 4.56 15.03
N GLU A 322 27.72 3.79 14.69
CA GLU A 322 28.83 4.24 13.82
C GLU A 322 28.36 4.72 12.44
N ARG A 323 27.24 4.17 11.96
CA ARG A 323 26.67 4.50 10.65
C ARG A 323 25.59 5.58 10.72
N GLY A 324 25.36 6.18 11.89
CA GLY A 324 24.37 7.24 12.09
C GLY A 324 22.93 6.77 11.86
N PHE A 325 22.64 5.48 12.01
CA PHE A 325 21.30 4.93 11.78
C PHE A 325 20.33 5.31 12.90
N LEU A 326 20.82 5.36 14.14
CA LEU A 326 20.03 5.55 15.35
C LEU A 326 20.28 6.92 16.00
N PRO A 327 19.26 7.54 16.61
CA PRO A 327 19.42 8.67 17.51
C PRO A 327 19.93 8.21 18.88
N GLU A 328 20.53 9.13 19.64
CA GLU A 328 21.18 8.83 20.93
C GLU A 328 20.29 8.05 21.91
N ILE A 329 19.03 8.46 22.07
CA ILE A 329 18.10 7.79 22.98
C ILE A 329 17.87 6.32 22.60
N ALA A 330 17.86 6.00 21.30
CA ALA A 330 17.73 4.63 20.83
C ALA A 330 19.02 3.84 21.07
N ILE A 331 20.19 4.45 20.83
CA ILE A 331 21.49 3.82 21.10
C ILE A 331 21.59 3.41 22.58
N HIS A 332 21.22 4.29 23.51
CA HIS A 332 21.25 3.96 24.95
C HIS A 332 20.33 2.79 25.32
N LEU A 333 19.08 2.81 24.84
CA LEU A 333 18.13 1.73 25.12
C LEU A 333 18.59 0.39 24.53
N LEU A 334 19.11 0.40 23.30
CA LEU A 334 19.58 -0.83 22.65
C LEU A 334 20.86 -1.35 23.30
N LYS A 335 21.76 -0.48 23.75
CA LYS A 335 22.97 -0.88 24.47
C LYS A 335 22.62 -1.62 25.76
N VAL A 336 21.69 -1.08 26.56
CA VAL A 336 21.17 -1.76 27.75
C VAL A 336 20.49 -3.07 27.38
N GLY A 337 19.72 -3.11 26.28
CA GLY A 337 19.08 -4.32 25.78
C GLY A 337 20.09 -5.40 25.37
N GLU A 338 21.18 -5.01 24.72
CA GLU A 338 22.25 -5.90 24.27
C GLU A 338 23.04 -6.47 25.45
N GLU A 339 23.40 -5.62 26.42
CA GLU A 339 24.11 -6.03 27.66
C GLU A 339 23.25 -6.92 28.57
N THR A 340 21.94 -6.71 28.60
CA THR A 340 21.00 -7.49 29.44
C THR A 340 20.34 -8.67 28.71
N GLY A 341 20.66 -8.89 27.42
CA GLY A 341 20.04 -9.93 26.61
C GLY A 341 18.55 -9.71 26.31
N LYS A 342 18.04 -8.48 26.46
CA LYS A 342 16.63 -8.08 26.27
C LYS A 342 16.47 -7.10 25.10
N LEU A 343 17.23 -7.33 24.03
CA LEU A 343 17.27 -6.45 22.86
C LEU A 343 15.91 -6.35 22.16
N ASP A 344 15.17 -7.45 22.09
CA ASP A 344 13.80 -7.55 21.57
C ASP A 344 12.85 -6.54 22.26
N ARG A 345 12.83 -6.52 23.59
CA ARG A 345 11.98 -5.63 24.39
C ARG A 345 12.40 -4.18 24.25
N MET A 346 13.71 -3.91 24.23
CA MET A 346 14.22 -2.54 24.07
C MET A 346 13.93 -1.99 22.67
N LEU A 347 14.00 -2.80 21.62
CA LEU A 347 13.59 -2.42 20.27
C LEU A 347 12.10 -2.07 20.20
N LEU A 348 11.23 -2.86 20.83
CA LEU A 348 9.81 -2.53 20.91
C LEU A 348 9.56 -1.22 21.67
N LYS A 349 10.31 -0.97 22.76
CA LYS A 349 10.21 0.29 23.50
C LYS A 349 10.69 1.50 22.70
N VAL A 350 11.77 1.34 21.94
CA VAL A 350 12.24 2.34 20.96
C VAL A 350 11.11 2.61 19.96
N ALA A 351 10.51 1.57 19.38
CA ALA A 351 9.42 1.72 18.43
C ALA A 351 8.22 2.49 19.01
N ASP A 352 7.78 2.15 20.23
CA ASP A 352 6.68 2.86 20.91
C ASP A 352 6.98 4.35 21.10
N ASN A 353 8.19 4.68 21.56
CA ASN A 353 8.61 6.06 21.78
C ASN A 353 8.65 6.85 20.47
N PHE A 354 9.19 6.28 19.39
CA PHE A 354 9.26 6.96 18.10
C PHE A 354 7.91 7.01 17.38
N ASP A 355 7.03 6.02 17.55
CA ASP A 355 5.65 6.08 17.05
C ASP A 355 4.91 7.26 17.68
N ALA A 356 5.00 7.42 19.00
CA ALA A 356 4.36 8.54 19.70
C ALA A 356 4.92 9.91 19.26
N ASP A 357 6.25 10.04 19.08
CA ASP A 357 6.87 11.27 18.59
C ASP A 357 6.48 11.58 17.13
N VAL A 358 6.43 10.56 16.26
CA VAL A 358 5.97 10.68 14.88
C VAL A 358 4.51 11.13 14.83
N GLU A 359 3.62 10.51 15.61
CA GLU A 359 2.20 10.85 15.68
C GLU A 359 2.01 12.31 16.14
N GLY A 360 2.68 12.70 17.23
CA GLY A 360 2.60 14.06 17.77
C GLY A 360 3.13 15.12 16.79
N ARG A 361 4.25 14.85 16.12
CA ARG A 361 4.81 15.75 15.10
C ARG A 361 3.92 15.86 13.88
N MET A 362 3.37 14.75 13.42
CA MET A 362 2.47 14.73 12.28
C MET A 362 1.20 15.54 12.56
N LYS A 363 0.60 15.36 13.75
CA LYS A 363 -0.56 16.14 14.17
C LYS A 363 -0.26 17.64 14.15
N ARG A 364 0.88 18.07 14.70
CA ARG A 364 1.32 19.47 14.68
C ARG A 364 1.49 20.02 13.26
N LEU A 365 2.15 19.26 12.38
CA LEU A 365 2.33 19.67 10.98
C LEU A 365 0.98 19.84 10.28
N VAL A 366 0.07 18.89 10.44
CA VAL A 366 -1.27 18.95 9.86
C VAL A 366 -2.05 20.16 10.40
N THR A 367 -2.02 20.40 11.71
CA THR A 367 -2.70 21.56 12.32
C THR A 367 -2.09 22.89 11.88
N MET A 368 -0.80 22.97 11.56
CA MET A 368 -0.18 24.19 11.01
C MET A 368 -0.54 24.45 9.54
N VAL A 369 -0.82 23.39 8.77
CA VAL A 369 -1.21 23.54 7.35
C VAL A 369 -2.51 24.32 7.22
N GLU A 370 -3.47 24.15 8.13
CA GLU A 370 -4.77 24.80 8.07
C GLU A 370 -4.69 26.35 8.14
N PRO A 371 -4.07 26.98 9.16
CA PRO A 371 -3.90 28.43 9.19
C PRO A 371 -3.15 28.99 7.98
N VAL A 372 -2.13 28.27 7.51
CA VAL A 372 -1.36 28.68 6.32
C VAL A 372 -2.25 28.67 5.08
N LEU A 373 -3.07 27.63 4.90
CA LEU A 373 -4.02 27.56 3.78
C LEU A 373 -5.06 28.67 3.85
N ILE A 374 -5.64 28.93 5.02
CA ILE A 374 -6.64 30.00 5.21
C ILE A 374 -6.04 31.36 4.92
N LEU A 375 -4.84 31.66 5.45
CA LEU A 375 -4.15 32.92 5.19
C LEU A 375 -3.82 33.10 3.71
N LEU A 376 -3.34 32.05 3.05
CA LEU A 376 -3.00 32.10 1.62
C LEU A 376 -4.26 32.32 0.77
N MET A 377 -5.33 31.56 1.04
CA MET A 377 -6.62 31.73 0.35
C MET A 377 -7.21 33.11 0.60
N GLY A 378 -7.21 33.57 1.85
CA GLY A 378 -7.68 34.91 2.22
C GLY A 378 -6.87 36.01 1.55
N ALA A 379 -5.55 35.86 1.44
CA ALA A 379 -4.70 36.80 0.72
C ALA A 379 -5.04 36.85 -0.77
N VAL A 380 -5.20 35.68 -1.43
CA VAL A 380 -5.58 35.60 -2.85
C VAL A 380 -6.96 36.23 -3.08
N ILE A 381 -7.96 35.88 -2.27
CA ILE A 381 -9.31 36.45 -2.37
C ILE A 381 -9.27 37.95 -2.08
N GLY A 382 -8.52 38.39 -1.08
CA GLY A 382 -8.36 39.80 -0.74
C GLY A 382 -7.78 40.61 -1.90
N VAL A 383 -6.74 40.10 -2.56
CA VAL A 383 -6.17 40.72 -3.78
C VAL A 383 -7.23 40.81 -4.89
N ILE A 384 -8.04 39.77 -5.10
CA ILE A 384 -9.12 39.79 -6.09
C ILE A 384 -10.16 40.86 -5.74
N VAL A 385 -10.66 40.88 -4.49
CA VAL A 385 -11.68 41.82 -4.04
C VAL A 385 -11.19 43.26 -4.09
N ILE A 386 -9.97 43.55 -3.60
CA ILE A 386 -9.37 44.89 -3.69
C ILE A 386 -9.26 45.31 -5.15
N SER A 387 -8.78 44.43 -6.03
CA SER A 387 -8.68 44.73 -7.46
C SER A 387 -10.04 45.09 -8.06
N MET A 388 -11.09 44.35 -7.71
CA MET A 388 -12.46 44.63 -8.15
C MET A 388 -13.00 45.94 -7.59
N LEU A 389 -12.80 46.22 -6.30
CA LEU A 389 -13.24 47.47 -5.67
C LEU A 389 -12.54 48.68 -6.26
N THR A 390 -11.22 48.59 -6.46
CA THR A 390 -10.43 49.67 -7.09
C THR A 390 -10.93 49.92 -8.51
N ALA A 391 -11.24 48.85 -9.24
CA ALA A 391 -11.83 48.95 -10.57
C ALA A 391 -13.20 49.68 -10.52
N ILE A 392 -14.10 49.29 -9.61
CA ILE A 392 -15.42 49.94 -9.45
C ILE A 392 -15.26 51.42 -9.05
N LEU A 393 -14.37 51.75 -8.11
CA LEU A 393 -14.15 53.12 -7.66
C LEU A 393 -13.58 54.00 -8.80
N SER A 394 -12.68 53.45 -9.62
CA SER A 394 -12.13 54.18 -10.78
C SER A 394 -13.19 54.60 -11.79
N VAL A 395 -14.29 53.84 -11.91
CA VAL A 395 -15.44 54.21 -12.75
C VAL A 395 -16.21 55.38 -12.15
N ASN A 396 -16.31 55.44 -10.82
CA ASN A 396 -17.09 56.47 -10.12
C ASN A 396 -16.31 57.79 -9.91
N ASP A 397 -14.99 57.72 -9.82
CA ASP A 397 -14.12 58.92 -9.76
C ASP A 397 -13.99 59.60 -11.13
N MET A 398 -14.36 58.92 -12.23
CA MET A 398 -14.62 59.57 -13.52
C MET A 398 -16.04 60.15 -13.55
N LYS A 399 -16.29 61.16 -12.70
CA LYS A 399 -17.47 62.02 -12.82
C LYS A 399 -17.11 63.30 -13.57
N PHE A 400 -17.64 63.36 -14.80
CA PHE A 400 -17.86 64.49 -15.70
C PHE A 400 -16.64 65.19 -16.30
#